data_AF-A0A0N1N400-F1
#
_entry.id   AF-A0A0N1N400-F1
#
_cell.length_a   1.000
_cell.length_b   1.000
_cell.length_c   1.000
_cell.angle_alpha   90.00
_cell.angle_beta   90.00
_cell.angle_gamma   90.00
#
_symmetry.space_group_name_H-M   'P 1'
#
loop_
_entity.id
_entity.type
_entity.pdbx_description
1 polymer ?
#
loop_
_entity_poly.entity_id
_entity_poly.type
_entity_poly.pdbx_seq_one_letter_code
_entity_poly.pdbx_strand_id
1 'polypeptide(L)'
;MVAIGVSLFALICLVSTYDYSRGRVPQTESALVSEVLAATTARECGRDATEIVSRHLPAGIEQAEAERILATIAIVPPRPWFWTPSTETATTWTGDTLEALRTIKTTAFGTNLLRIHLTFGDGKLRRLAAEVICRFG
;
A
#
# COMPACT_ATOMS: atom_id res chain seq x y z
N MET A 1 -10.87 -24.64 36.93
CA MET A 1 -10.78 -24.73 35.46
C MET A 1 -11.41 -23.54 34.73
N VAL A 2 -12.49 -22.92 35.24
CA VAL A 2 -13.11 -21.74 34.60
C VAL A 2 -12.18 -20.51 34.56
N ALA A 3 -11.45 -20.23 35.64
CA ALA A 3 -10.54 -19.07 35.70
C ALA A 3 -9.42 -19.12 34.64
N ILE A 4 -8.84 -20.29 34.39
CA ILE A 4 -7.78 -20.48 33.39
C ILE A 4 -8.34 -20.27 31.97
N GLY A 5 -9.55 -20.79 31.70
CA GLY A 5 -10.21 -20.61 30.41
C GLY A 5 -10.52 -19.14 30.10
N VAL A 6 -11.01 -18.38 31.08
CA VAL A 6 -11.31 -16.95 30.93
C VAL A 6 -10.03 -16.13 30.74
N SER A 7 -8.96 -16.42 31.48
CA SER A 7 -7.67 -15.74 31.29
C SER A 7 -7.07 -16.02 29.92
N LEU A 8 -7.14 -17.27 29.44
CA LEU A 8 -6.64 -17.63 28.10
C LEU A 8 -7.46 -16.93 27.00
N PHE A 9 -8.78 -16.90 27.14
CA PHE A 9 -9.68 -16.22 26.21
C PHE A 9 -9.41 -14.72 26.18
N ALA A 10 -9.28 -14.06 27.34
CA ALA A 10 -8.97 -12.64 27.42
C ALA A 10 -7.61 -12.32 26.79
N LEU A 11 -6.61 -13.20 26.96
CA LEU A 11 -5.27 -13.02 26.39
C LEU A 11 -5.30 -13.20 24.86
N ILE A 12 -6.08 -14.16 24.35
CA ILE A 12 -6.33 -14.32 22.91
C ILE A 12 -7.04 -13.08 22.38
N CYS A 13 -8.10 -12.60 23.03
CA CYS A 13 -8.79 -11.38 22.60
C CYS A 13 -7.86 -10.17 22.62
N LEU A 14 -7.03 -10.00 23.67
CA LEU A 14 -6.07 -8.90 23.76
C LEU A 14 -5.03 -8.96 22.64
N VAL A 15 -4.44 -10.12 22.38
CA VAL A 15 -3.47 -10.31 21.29
C VAL A 15 -4.16 -10.11 19.94
N SER A 16 -5.38 -10.60 19.77
CA SER A 16 -6.18 -10.41 18.56
C SER A 16 -6.43 -8.94 18.33
N THR A 17 -6.99 -8.22 19.31
CA THR A 17 -7.26 -6.77 19.25
C THR A 17 -5.99 -5.97 19.10
N TYR A 18 -4.86 -6.39 19.67
CA TYR A 18 -3.57 -5.74 19.48
C TYR A 18 -3.04 -5.93 18.05
N ASP A 19 -3.11 -7.14 17.49
CA ASP A 19 -2.74 -7.44 16.10
C ASP A 19 -3.71 -6.73 15.12
N TYR A 20 -4.99 -6.62 15.48
CA TYR A 20 -6.03 -5.91 14.73
C TYR A 20 -5.86 -4.38 14.73
N SER A 21 -5.63 -3.80 15.92
CA SER A 21 -5.54 -2.34 16.12
C SER A 21 -4.25 -1.77 15.56
N ARG A 22 -3.16 -2.53 15.65
CA ARG A 22 -1.88 -2.18 15.04
C ARG A 22 -1.79 -2.56 13.57
N GLY A 23 -2.71 -3.42 13.10
CA GLY A 23 -2.80 -3.96 11.74
C GLY A 23 -1.44 -4.03 11.10
N ARG A 24 -0.63 -5.05 11.49
CA ARG A 24 0.83 -5.12 11.26
C ARG A 24 1.29 -4.15 10.19
N VAL A 25 1.99 -3.09 10.61
CA VAL A 25 2.59 -2.13 9.69
C VAL A 25 3.31 -2.96 8.62
N PRO A 26 2.90 -2.86 7.34
CA PRO A 26 3.49 -3.67 6.29
C PRO A 26 5.01 -3.48 6.33
N GLN A 27 5.75 -4.58 6.41
CA GLN A 27 7.19 -4.48 6.21
C GLN A 27 7.40 -4.18 4.73
N THR A 28 7.96 -3.01 4.44
CA THR A 28 8.28 -2.60 3.08
C THR A 28 9.75 -2.19 3.03
N GLU A 29 10.43 -2.62 1.98
CA GLU A 29 11.80 -2.18 1.67
C GLU A 29 11.79 -0.88 0.85
N SER A 30 10.62 -0.39 0.44
CA SER A 30 10.46 0.82 -0.36
C SER A 30 10.26 2.06 0.53
N ALA A 31 11.20 3.00 0.44
CA ALA A 31 11.10 4.31 1.11
C ALA A 31 9.85 5.10 0.69
N LEU A 32 9.40 4.91 -0.55
CA LEU A 32 8.18 5.52 -1.07
C LEU A 32 6.94 4.99 -0.34
N VAL A 33 6.85 3.67 -0.16
CA VAL A 33 5.73 3.05 0.56
C VAL A 33 5.76 3.42 2.03
N SER A 34 6.94 3.50 2.66
CA SER A 34 7.05 3.90 4.06
C SER A 34 6.65 5.36 4.29
N GLU A 35 7.02 6.29 3.40
CA GLU A 35 6.60 7.68 3.45
C GLU A 35 5.10 7.84 3.20
N VAL A 36 4.56 7.13 2.19
CA VAL A 36 3.11 7.15 1.92
C VAL A 36 2.37 6.57 3.12
N LEU A 37 2.82 5.46 3.71
CA LEU A 37 2.20 4.88 4.91
C LEU A 37 2.36 5.74 6.17
N ALA A 38 3.45 6.50 6.30
CA ALA A 38 3.65 7.42 7.41
C ALA A 38 2.77 8.68 7.27
N ALA A 39 2.57 9.14 6.04
CA ALA A 39 1.73 10.29 5.74
C ALA A 39 0.24 9.95 5.65
N THR A 40 -0.12 8.69 5.36
CA THR A 40 -1.51 8.22 5.23
C THR A 40 -1.90 7.33 6.40
N THR A 41 -2.82 7.81 7.23
CA THR A 41 -3.44 6.96 8.25
C THR A 41 -4.43 5.99 7.59
N ALA A 42 -4.68 4.84 8.21
CA ALA A 42 -5.53 3.76 7.67
C ALA A 42 -6.95 4.18 7.26
N ARG A 43 -7.41 5.37 7.66
CA ARG A 43 -8.74 5.93 7.40
C ARG A 43 -8.79 6.94 6.25
N GLU A 44 -7.66 7.31 5.65
CA GLU A 44 -7.59 8.38 4.63
C GLU A 44 -7.67 7.84 3.20
N CYS A 45 -8.77 7.13 2.92
CA CYS A 45 -9.13 6.67 1.58
C CYS A 45 -9.51 7.89 0.70
N GLY A 46 -8.96 7.96 -0.51
CA GLY A 46 -9.17 9.05 -1.46
C GLY A 46 -8.21 10.23 -1.30
N ARG A 47 -7.15 10.09 -0.49
CA ARG A 47 -6.15 11.15 -0.32
C ARG A 47 -5.20 11.20 -1.52
N ASP A 48 -4.99 12.41 -2.00
CA ASP A 48 -3.96 12.71 -2.99
C ASP A 48 -2.57 12.47 -2.40
N ALA A 49 -1.82 11.55 -3.00
CA ALA A 49 -0.45 11.20 -2.66
C ALA A 49 0.56 11.72 -3.69
N THR A 50 0.11 12.53 -4.67
CA THR A 50 0.91 13.07 -5.76
C THR A 50 2.17 13.76 -5.26
N GLU A 51 2.06 14.59 -4.20
CA GLU A 51 3.22 15.29 -3.63
C GLU A 51 4.32 14.31 -3.16
N ILE A 52 3.95 13.25 -2.44
CA ILE A 52 4.89 12.28 -1.88
C ILE A 52 5.50 11.43 -2.99
N VAL A 53 4.67 10.98 -3.93
CA VAL A 53 5.13 10.15 -5.05
C VAL A 53 6.03 10.97 -5.98
N SER A 54 5.74 12.26 -6.19
CA SER A 54 6.57 13.14 -7.03
C SER A 54 8.00 13.34 -6.50
N ARG A 55 8.22 13.19 -5.19
CA ARG A 55 9.58 13.22 -4.61
C ARG A 55 10.44 12.04 -5.06
N HIS A 56 9.80 10.91 -5.37
CA HIS A 56 10.47 9.69 -5.79
C HIS A 56 10.41 9.47 -7.32
N LEU A 57 9.41 10.06 -7.98
CA LEU A 57 9.21 10.04 -9.43
C LEU A 57 9.19 11.49 -9.95
N PRO A 58 10.36 12.15 -10.05
CA PRO A 58 10.43 13.53 -10.51
C PRO A 58 10.06 13.66 -11.99
N ALA A 59 9.49 14.81 -12.36
CA ALA A 59 9.21 15.13 -13.75
C ALA A 59 10.48 15.06 -14.61
N GLY A 60 10.38 14.46 -15.80
CA GLY A 60 11.50 14.26 -16.70
C GLY A 60 12.28 12.95 -16.51
N ILE A 61 11.91 12.10 -15.54
CA ILE A 61 12.46 10.75 -15.43
C ILE A 61 12.14 9.93 -16.68
N GLU A 62 13.08 9.08 -17.09
CA GLU A 62 12.92 8.16 -18.21
C GLU A 62 11.90 7.06 -17.85
N GLN A 63 11.11 6.64 -18.84
CA GLN A 63 10.08 5.61 -18.66
C GLN A 63 10.62 4.34 -18.01
N ALA A 64 11.75 3.82 -18.49
CA ALA A 64 12.32 2.58 -17.97
C ALA A 64 12.73 2.67 -16.50
N GLU A 65 13.18 3.85 -16.06
CA GLU A 65 13.55 4.07 -14.65
C GLU A 65 12.31 4.25 -13.77
N ALA A 66 11.28 4.93 -14.27
CA ALA A 66 9.99 5.03 -13.59
C ALA A 66 9.37 3.65 -13.37
N GLU A 67 9.38 2.79 -14.38
CA GLU A 67 8.91 1.40 -14.27
C GLU A 67 9.72 0.59 -13.25
N ARG A 68 11.04 0.76 -13.23
CA ARG A 68 11.92 0.11 -12.25
C ARG A 68 11.56 0.52 -10.83
N ILE A 69 11.37 1.81 -10.59
CA ILE A 69 10.94 2.33 -9.28
C ILE A 69 9.57 1.74 -8.92
N LEU A 70 8.60 1.76 -9.84
CA LEU A 70 7.26 1.18 -9.62
C LEU A 70 7.28 -0.33 -9.34
N ALA A 71 8.26 -1.07 -9.88
CA ALA A 71 8.44 -2.49 -9.60
C ALA A 71 8.96 -2.74 -8.18
N THR A 72 9.68 -1.79 -7.60
CA THR A 72 10.16 -1.86 -6.20
C THR A 72 9.11 -1.46 -5.17
N ILE A 73 7.99 -0.88 -5.58
CA ILE A 73 6.86 -0.58 -4.71
C ILE A 73 6.13 -1.90 -4.38
N ALA A 74 6.67 -2.62 -3.41
CA ALA A 74 6.11 -3.86 -2.90
C ALA A 74 6.03 -3.82 -1.37
N ILE A 75 4.96 -4.42 -0.84
CA ILE A 75 4.86 -4.74 0.57
C ILE A 75 5.08 -6.23 0.76
N VAL A 76 5.73 -6.59 1.86
CA VAL A 76 5.68 -7.97 2.36
C VAL A 76 4.37 -8.09 3.14
N PRO A 77 3.38 -8.86 2.63
CA PRO A 77 2.12 -9.01 3.33
C PRO A 77 2.37 -9.70 4.68
N PRO A 78 1.65 -9.31 5.75
CA PRO A 78 1.74 -9.99 7.03
C PRO A 78 1.34 -11.46 6.86
N ARG A 79 1.80 -12.36 7.73
CA ARG A 79 1.30 -13.75 7.78
C ARG A 79 0.51 -13.94 9.06
N PRO A 80 -0.81 -13.67 9.04
CA PRO A 80 -1.69 -13.94 10.17
C PRO A 80 -2.04 -15.42 10.19
N TRP A 81 -2.45 -15.91 11.36
CA TRP A 81 -2.89 -17.29 11.54
C TRP A 81 -4.39 -17.49 11.28
N PHE A 82 -5.18 -16.40 11.27
CA PHE A 82 -6.64 -16.44 11.20
C PHE A 82 -7.25 -15.79 9.95
N TRP A 83 -6.43 -15.20 9.07
CA TRP A 83 -6.86 -14.63 7.78
C TRP A 83 -5.72 -14.63 6.77
N THR A 84 -6.05 -14.54 5.49
CA THR A 84 -5.09 -14.51 4.38
C THR A 84 -5.04 -13.11 3.77
N PRO A 85 -3.88 -12.46 3.68
CA PRO A 85 -3.75 -11.16 3.05
C PRO A 85 -3.95 -11.25 1.54
N SER A 86 -4.82 -10.39 1.01
CA SER A 86 -4.90 -10.13 -0.43
C SER A 86 -3.88 -9.05 -0.81
N THR A 87 -3.10 -9.30 -1.85
CA THR A 87 -2.20 -8.32 -2.46
C THR A 87 -2.54 -8.19 -3.93
N GLU A 88 -2.85 -6.97 -4.35
CA GLU A 88 -3.08 -6.61 -5.74
C GLU A 88 -1.95 -5.70 -6.24
N THR A 89 -1.36 -6.12 -7.34
CA THR A 89 -0.32 -5.41 -8.06
C THR A 89 -0.68 -5.49 -9.54
N ALA A 90 -1.05 -4.37 -10.13
CA ALA A 90 -1.40 -4.29 -11.55
C ALA A 90 -0.66 -3.13 -12.20
N THR A 91 -0.19 -3.32 -13.43
CA THR A 91 0.37 -2.24 -14.24
C THR A 91 -0.27 -2.33 -15.60
N THR A 92 -0.89 -1.24 -16.03
CA THR A 92 -1.66 -1.18 -17.27
C THR A 92 -1.19 0.01 -18.09
N TRP A 93 -0.87 -0.26 -19.35
CA TRP A 93 -0.49 0.74 -20.33
C TRP A 93 -1.66 1.13 -21.20
N THR A 94 -1.82 2.42 -21.46
CA THR A 94 -2.83 3.01 -22.33
C THR A 94 -2.17 4.05 -23.21
N GLY A 95 -1.53 3.60 -24.30
CA GLY A 95 -0.73 4.49 -25.15
C GLY A 95 0.44 5.07 -24.37
N ASP A 96 0.46 6.41 -24.24
CA ASP A 96 1.51 7.14 -23.52
C ASP A 96 1.26 7.25 -22.00
N THR A 97 0.16 6.68 -21.49
CA THR A 97 -0.13 6.66 -20.05
C THR A 97 0.11 5.30 -19.44
N LEU A 98 0.72 5.29 -18.25
CA LEU A 98 0.86 4.12 -17.39
C LEU A 98 0.01 4.33 -16.14
N GLU A 99 -0.80 3.33 -15.82
CA GLU A 99 -1.48 3.21 -14.54
C GLU A 99 -0.86 2.06 -13.74
N ALA A 100 -0.34 2.35 -12.56
CA ALA A 100 0.18 1.36 -11.63
C ALA A 100 -0.69 1.32 -10.37
N LEU A 101 -1.23 0.14 -10.08
CA LEU A 101 -1.90 -0.19 -8.83
C LEU A 101 -0.95 -1.02 -7.95
N ARG A 102 -0.69 -0.58 -6.73
CA ARG A 102 0.18 -1.27 -5.77
C ARG A 102 -0.47 -1.35 -4.40
N THR A 103 -0.57 -2.54 -3.83
CA THR A 103 -1.03 -2.66 -2.44
C THR A 103 0.01 -2.08 -1.50
N ILE A 104 -0.37 -1.05 -0.76
CA ILE A 104 0.48 -0.40 0.25
C ILE A 104 0.12 -0.86 1.66
N LYS A 105 -1.11 -1.32 1.88
CA LYS A 105 -1.54 -1.87 3.17
C LYS A 105 -2.57 -2.96 2.98
N THR A 106 -2.52 -3.96 3.83
CA THR A 106 -3.48 -5.08 3.85
C THR A 106 -3.89 -5.36 5.29
N THR A 107 -5.19 -5.51 5.50
CA THR A 107 -5.82 -5.77 6.80
C THR A 107 -6.92 -6.81 6.64
N ALA A 108 -7.40 -7.35 7.76
CA ALA A 108 -8.50 -8.32 7.76
C ALA A 108 -9.84 -7.77 7.21
N PHE A 109 -9.96 -6.45 7.03
CA PHE A 109 -11.20 -5.78 6.60
C PHE A 109 -11.12 -5.15 5.20
N GLY A 110 -9.93 -5.16 4.60
CA GLY A 110 -9.70 -4.44 3.37
C GLY A 110 -8.24 -4.11 3.13
N THR A 111 -7.98 -3.69 1.91
CA THR A 111 -6.66 -3.34 1.41
C THR A 111 -6.64 -1.88 0.98
N ASN A 112 -5.51 -1.22 1.23
CA ASN A 112 -5.24 0.10 0.69
C ASN A 112 -4.28 -0.06 -0.49
N LEU A 113 -4.67 0.53 -1.60
CA LEU A 113 -4.01 0.49 -2.88
C LEU A 113 -3.52 1.90 -3.19
N LEU A 114 -2.27 2.03 -3.61
CA LEU A 114 -1.75 3.24 -4.22
C LEU A 114 -1.96 3.10 -5.73
N ARG A 115 -2.80 3.97 -6.30
CA ARG A 115 -2.97 4.11 -7.74
C ARG A 115 -2.13 5.28 -8.21
N ILE A 116 -1.24 5.03 -9.15
CA ILE A 116 -0.32 6.01 -9.72
C ILE A 116 -0.62 6.08 -11.22
N HIS A 117 -0.99 7.26 -11.68
CA HIS A 117 -1.13 7.59 -13.09
C HIS A 117 0.08 8.41 -13.53
N LEU A 118 0.84 7.85 -14.46
CA LEU A 118 1.96 8.49 -15.11
C LEU A 118 1.59 8.78 -16.56
N THR A 119 1.86 9.99 -17.03
CA THR A 119 1.76 10.34 -18.45
C THR A 119 3.16 10.63 -18.96
N PHE A 120 3.58 9.87 -19.96
CA PHE A 120 4.85 10.06 -20.64
C PHE A 120 4.67 10.89 -21.91
N GLY A 121 5.73 11.56 -22.32
CA GLY A 121 5.82 12.25 -23.61
C GLY A 121 7.29 12.35 -23.98
N ASP A 122 7.64 11.96 -25.21
CA ASP A 122 9.02 11.85 -25.68
C ASP A 122 9.89 10.90 -24.81
N GLY A 123 9.29 9.84 -24.25
CA GLY A 123 9.96 8.89 -23.35
C GLY A 123 10.15 9.36 -21.91
N LYS A 124 9.72 10.60 -21.59
CA LYS A 124 9.90 11.24 -20.28
C LYS A 124 8.60 11.49 -19.55
N LEU A 125 8.64 11.43 -18.23
CA LEU A 125 7.47 11.73 -17.39
C LEU A 125 7.06 13.20 -17.51
N ARG A 126 5.84 13.45 -17.99
CA ARG A 126 5.24 14.79 -18.17
C ARG A 126 4.24 15.14 -17.09
N ARG A 127 3.40 14.18 -16.68
CA ARG A 127 2.41 14.36 -15.61
C ARG A 127 2.39 13.15 -14.70
N LEU A 128 2.14 13.40 -13.43
CA LEU A 128 2.01 12.40 -12.38
C LEU A 128 0.79 12.75 -11.53
N ALA A 129 -0.05 11.76 -11.27
CA ALA A 129 -1.10 11.82 -10.27
C ALA A 129 -1.07 10.53 -9.46
N ALA A 130 -1.21 10.62 -8.14
CA ALA A 130 -1.24 9.45 -7.28
C ALA A 130 -2.33 9.59 -6.22
N GLU A 131 -3.06 8.52 -5.96
CA GLU A 131 -4.13 8.49 -4.99
C GLU A 131 -4.14 7.18 -4.22
N VAL A 132 -4.60 7.24 -2.97
CA VAL A 132 -4.81 6.06 -2.15
C VAL A 132 -6.27 5.63 -2.23
N ILE A 133 -6.52 4.42 -2.74
CA ILE A 133 -7.84 3.80 -2.81
C ILE A 133 -7.94 2.76 -1.69
N CYS A 134 -9.10 2.68 -1.04
CA CYS A 134 -9.41 1.57 -0.15
C CYS A 134 -10.39 0.62 -0.82
N ARG A 135 -10.08 -0.67 -0.80
CA ARG A 135 -10.99 -1.73 -1.20
C ARG A 135 -11.37 -2.52 0.04
N PHE A 136 -12.63 -2.40 0.42
CA PHE A 136 -13.22 -3.18 1.50
C PHE A 136 -13.94 -4.39 0.88
N GLY A 137 -13.77 -5.56 1.49
CA GLY A 137 -14.33 -6.84 1.03
C GLY A 137 -14.78 -7.67 2.20
#